data_AF-I8QQT7-F1
#
_entry.id   AF-I8QQT7-F1
#
_cell.length_a   1.000
_cell.length_b   1.000
_cell.length_c   1.000
_cell.angle_alpha   90.00
_cell.angle_beta   90.00
_cell.angle_gamma   90.00
#
_symmetry.space_group_name_H-M   'P 1'
#
loop_
_entity.id
_entity.type
_entity.pdbx_description
1 polymer ?
#
loop_
_entity_poly.entity_id
_entity_poly.type
_entity_poly.pdbx_seq_one_letter_code
_entity_poly.pdbx_strand_id
1 'polypeptide(L)'
;MPTRWEVEAVLARLRSGSAQLAAELLELDALVDRQLGDPPRLHGRTAEIATDARRRLVGFWETHGAINALLTAAAAERGEGPRLGGRRVARLAALLAAESSATELSATELSATGATPIAVGRAGPAGPADARQAAPAEGRGGQRAGAEEAAGGTGGQAQRDVPAQRRLDDALAGVRDVRAAVGEVIAARARHRDTLAPLARQLSDLLATAERIGVAPGGATDGGPGDGSRELSDRATDGATDGGPGGGDVPELATARAALALAQAAVAADPVDVPAGLLSGVGEALAPAAETLAALVRAHDHLVEDLEAAGDLLARVVAVAQAGERHAREAVERVTGDADGLLRLADGWFDAPRRGLRPWLDRLAAAGEAGDWRLVAYGLPAWRRTAEATLATAAGIVQTNASPARRRDELRGLLRALRAKAGRTGLLESAELEARYAPALAALGSAPIDLDRAEVLVRAYAAALLAAGEASGGPGWDGPGGDNPGRYGERGRGTDGQPPIRNEECA
;
A
#
# COMPACT_ATOMS: atom_id res chain seq x y z
N MET A 1 48.69 -34.51 -52.99
CA MET A 1 48.58 -35.66 -52.07
C MET A 1 49.01 -35.19 -50.69
N PRO A 2 48.23 -35.44 -49.64
CA PRO A 2 48.61 -35.04 -48.29
C PRO A 2 49.83 -35.83 -47.81
N THR A 3 50.72 -35.16 -47.07
CA THR A 3 51.89 -35.82 -46.47
C THR A 3 51.46 -36.72 -45.30
N ARG A 4 52.29 -37.71 -44.94
CA ARG A 4 52.05 -38.55 -43.75
C ARG A 4 51.82 -37.69 -42.50
N TRP A 5 52.64 -36.66 -42.33
CA TRP A 5 52.56 -35.73 -41.21
C TRP A 5 51.22 -34.99 -41.17
N GLU A 6 50.73 -34.50 -42.31
CA GLU A 6 49.40 -33.87 -42.40
C GLU A 6 48.28 -34.81 -41.98
N VAL A 7 48.28 -36.06 -42.48
CA VAL A 7 47.25 -37.06 -42.11
C VAL A 7 47.29 -37.38 -40.61
N GLU A 8 48.48 -37.56 -40.04
CA GLU A 8 48.65 -37.83 -38.61
C GLU A 8 48.24 -36.64 -37.73
N ALA A 9 48.57 -35.42 -38.15
CA ALA A 9 48.17 -34.20 -37.46
C ALA A 9 46.65 -34.03 -37.46
N VAL A 10 45.98 -34.33 -38.56
CA VAL A 10 44.51 -34.33 -38.66
C VAL A 10 43.90 -35.38 -37.74
N LEU A 11 44.40 -36.62 -37.76
CA LEU A 11 43.89 -37.69 -36.88
C LEU A 11 44.09 -37.35 -35.39
N ALA A 12 45.23 -36.77 -35.02
CA ALA A 12 45.47 -36.32 -33.65
C ALA A 12 44.48 -35.24 -33.22
N ARG A 13 44.22 -34.25 -34.10
CA ARG A 13 43.23 -33.18 -33.87
C ARG A 13 41.81 -33.73 -33.73
N LEU A 14 41.39 -34.63 -34.62
CA LEU A 14 40.08 -35.27 -34.56
C LEU A 14 39.89 -36.07 -33.27
N ARG A 15 40.89 -36.84 -32.82
CA ARG A 15 40.83 -37.55 -31.53
C ARG A 15 40.66 -36.58 -30.35
N SER A 16 41.47 -35.52 -30.32
CA SER A 16 41.39 -34.51 -29.25
C SER A 16 40.03 -33.83 -29.23
N GLY A 17 39.54 -33.39 -30.39
CA GLY A 17 38.25 -32.71 -30.47
C GLY A 17 37.06 -33.65 -30.24
N SER A 18 37.15 -34.93 -30.64
CA SER A 18 36.12 -35.94 -30.32
C SER A 18 36.02 -36.19 -28.82
N ALA A 19 37.16 -36.28 -28.12
CA ALA A 19 37.19 -36.40 -26.66
C ALA A 19 36.60 -35.16 -25.98
N GLN A 20 36.90 -33.96 -26.49
CA GLN A 20 36.29 -32.72 -26.03
C GLN A 20 34.77 -32.72 -26.26
N LEU A 21 34.31 -33.08 -27.46
CA LEU A 21 32.89 -33.17 -27.78
C LEU A 21 32.16 -34.12 -26.84
N ALA A 22 32.71 -35.31 -26.57
CA ALA A 22 32.13 -36.27 -25.63
C ALA A 22 31.92 -35.68 -24.23
N ALA A 23 32.94 -35.00 -23.69
CA ALA A 23 32.86 -34.35 -22.38
C ALA A 23 31.79 -33.24 -22.36
N GLU A 24 31.78 -32.39 -23.38
CA GLU A 24 30.81 -31.29 -23.51
C GLU A 24 29.37 -31.81 -23.66
N LEU A 25 29.17 -32.94 -24.35
CA LEU A 25 27.85 -33.55 -24.52
C LEU A 25 27.31 -34.15 -23.22
N LEU A 26 28.15 -34.81 -22.41
CA LEU A 26 27.75 -35.31 -21.09
C LEU A 26 27.34 -34.18 -20.15
N GLU A 27 28.10 -33.09 -20.14
CA GLU A 27 27.74 -31.90 -19.36
C GLU A 27 26.44 -31.26 -19.85
N LEU A 28 26.27 -31.14 -21.17
CA LEU A 28 25.08 -30.56 -21.76
C LEU A 28 23.83 -31.39 -21.48
N ASP A 29 23.92 -32.72 -21.58
CA ASP A 29 22.82 -33.64 -21.27
C ASP A 29 22.37 -33.49 -19.81
N ALA A 30 23.32 -33.52 -18.87
CA ALA A 30 23.05 -33.29 -17.45
C ALA A 30 22.46 -31.89 -17.17
N LEU A 31 22.90 -30.87 -17.91
CA LEU A 31 22.37 -29.52 -17.81
C LEU A 31 20.92 -29.42 -18.32
N VAL A 32 20.64 -30.00 -19.50
CA VAL A 32 19.31 -30.03 -20.11
C VAL A 32 18.34 -30.75 -19.19
N ASP A 33 18.70 -31.92 -18.66
CA ASP A 33 17.82 -32.67 -17.77
C ASP A 33 17.55 -31.94 -16.44
N ARG A 34 18.59 -31.37 -15.82
CA ARG A 34 18.43 -30.64 -14.56
C ARG A 34 17.60 -29.37 -14.71
N GLN A 35 17.81 -28.62 -15.79
CA GLN A 35 17.26 -27.27 -15.92
C GLN A 35 15.94 -27.24 -16.70
N LEU A 36 15.76 -28.09 -17.69
CA LEU A 36 14.54 -28.10 -18.50
C LEU A 36 13.53 -29.13 -17.95
N GLY A 37 13.98 -30.18 -17.26
CA GLY A 37 13.09 -31.17 -16.65
C GLY A 37 12.17 -31.84 -17.66
N ASP A 38 10.96 -32.20 -17.22
CA ASP A 38 9.96 -32.90 -18.02
C ASP A 38 9.27 -31.96 -19.04
N PRO A 39 9.38 -32.22 -20.36
CA PRO A 39 8.77 -31.40 -21.40
C PRO A 39 7.26 -31.12 -21.25
N PRO A 40 6.41 -32.06 -20.79
CA PRO A 40 4.96 -31.83 -20.67
C PRO A 40 4.56 -30.73 -19.68
N ARG A 41 5.46 -30.28 -18.81
CA ARG A 41 5.20 -29.20 -17.85
C ARG A 41 5.64 -27.84 -18.36
N LEU A 42 6.47 -27.80 -19.40
CA LEU A 42 6.94 -26.57 -20.02
C LEU A 42 5.92 -26.11 -21.07
N HIS A 43 5.79 -24.80 -21.20
CA HIS A 43 4.91 -24.17 -22.19
C HIS A 43 5.69 -23.12 -23.00
N GLY A 44 5.08 -22.67 -24.10
CA GLY A 44 5.57 -21.58 -24.94
C GLY A 44 7.04 -21.71 -25.36
N ARG A 45 7.79 -20.62 -25.25
CA ARG A 45 9.15 -20.52 -25.77
C ARG A 45 10.12 -21.43 -25.00
N THR A 46 9.91 -21.63 -23.71
CA THR A 46 10.75 -22.55 -22.93
C THR A 46 10.59 -24.00 -23.39
N ALA A 47 9.36 -24.43 -23.72
CA ALA A 47 9.12 -25.76 -24.28
C ALA A 47 9.78 -25.95 -25.65
N GLU A 48 9.76 -24.92 -26.50
CA GLU A 48 10.43 -24.91 -27.80
C GLU A 48 11.95 -25.05 -27.65
N ILE A 49 12.57 -24.27 -26.76
CA ILE A 49 14.01 -24.36 -26.45
C ILE A 49 14.35 -25.76 -25.95
N ALA A 50 13.54 -26.32 -25.04
CA ALA A 50 13.79 -27.65 -24.49
C ALA A 50 13.68 -28.75 -25.54
N THR A 51 12.68 -28.67 -26.42
CA THR A 51 12.48 -29.63 -27.51
C THR A 51 13.61 -29.54 -28.53
N ASP A 52 14.01 -28.33 -28.92
CA ASP A 52 15.12 -28.14 -29.87
C ASP A 52 16.46 -28.61 -29.29
N ALA A 53 16.73 -28.29 -28.01
CA ALA A 53 17.92 -28.74 -27.30
C ALA A 53 18.03 -30.26 -27.28
N ARG A 54 16.95 -30.97 -26.89
CA ARG A 54 16.92 -32.44 -26.85
C ARG A 54 17.09 -33.05 -28.24
N ARG A 55 16.42 -32.51 -29.26
CA ARG A 55 16.57 -32.96 -30.65
C ARG A 55 18.00 -32.80 -31.15
N ARG A 56 18.63 -31.64 -30.93
CA ARG A 56 20.02 -31.40 -31.34
C ARG A 56 21.01 -32.28 -30.60
N LEU A 57 20.78 -32.53 -29.31
CA LEU A 57 21.62 -33.40 -28.50
C LEU A 57 21.71 -34.82 -29.07
N VAL A 58 20.59 -35.38 -29.53
CA VAL A 58 20.58 -36.68 -30.25
C VAL A 58 21.47 -36.62 -31.49
N GLY A 59 21.31 -35.60 -32.33
CA GLY A 59 22.13 -35.43 -33.54
C GLY A 59 23.62 -35.22 -33.25
N PHE A 60 23.97 -34.59 -32.13
CA PHE A 60 25.36 -34.46 -31.71
C PHE A 60 25.96 -35.79 -31.24
N TRP A 61 25.18 -36.62 -30.51
CA TRP A 61 25.62 -37.96 -30.13
C TRP A 61 25.81 -38.87 -31.33
N GLU A 62 24.92 -38.81 -32.33
CA GLU A 62 25.09 -39.51 -33.61
C GLU A 62 26.35 -39.04 -34.34
N THR A 63 26.60 -37.73 -34.37
CA THR A 63 27.82 -37.15 -34.97
C THR A 63 29.09 -37.61 -34.24
N HIS A 64 29.08 -37.62 -32.92
CA HIS A 64 30.18 -38.18 -32.13
C HIS A 64 30.39 -39.67 -32.41
N GLY A 65 29.31 -40.46 -32.54
CA GLY A 65 29.37 -41.86 -32.95
C GLY A 65 30.01 -42.07 -34.31
N ALA A 66 29.63 -41.27 -35.31
CA ALA A 66 30.22 -41.31 -36.65
C ALA A 66 31.73 -40.98 -36.64
N ILE A 67 32.13 -39.92 -35.93
CA ILE A 67 33.54 -39.54 -35.79
C ILE A 67 34.35 -40.64 -35.11
N ASN A 68 33.82 -41.29 -34.07
CA ASN A 68 34.49 -42.42 -33.43
C ASN A 68 34.61 -43.65 -34.35
N ALA A 69 33.59 -43.93 -35.16
CA ALA A 69 33.66 -45.00 -36.16
C ALA A 69 34.75 -44.70 -37.20
N LEU A 70 34.84 -43.46 -37.69
CA LEU A 70 35.91 -42.99 -38.57
C LEU A 70 37.29 -43.16 -37.93
N LEU A 71 37.45 -42.70 -36.68
CA LEU A 71 38.71 -42.82 -35.93
C LEU A 71 39.12 -44.29 -35.72
N THR A 72 38.15 -45.18 -35.49
CA THR A 72 38.37 -46.63 -35.36
C THR A 72 38.80 -47.25 -36.68
N ALA A 73 38.12 -46.91 -37.79
CA ALA A 73 38.49 -47.37 -39.12
C ALA A 73 39.88 -46.85 -39.55
N ALA A 74 40.19 -45.59 -39.23
CA ALA A 74 41.50 -45.01 -39.46
C ALA A 74 42.60 -45.68 -38.62
N ALA A 75 42.31 -46.06 -37.37
CA ALA A 75 43.23 -46.83 -36.54
C ALA A 75 43.49 -48.23 -37.12
N ALA A 76 42.45 -48.91 -37.61
CA ALA A 76 42.56 -50.21 -38.25
C ALA A 76 43.41 -50.15 -39.53
N GLU A 77 43.20 -49.14 -40.39
CA GLU A 77 43.96 -48.96 -41.63
C GLU A 77 45.42 -48.50 -41.38
N ARG A 78 45.68 -47.78 -40.28
CA ARG A 78 47.04 -47.44 -39.83
C ARG A 78 47.83 -48.71 -39.46
N GLY A 79 47.22 -49.59 -38.67
CA GLY A 79 47.84 -50.79 -38.09
C GLY A 79 48.94 -50.46 -37.06
N GLU A 80 49.60 -51.49 -36.53
CA GLU A 80 50.60 -51.34 -35.44
C GLU A 80 52.02 -50.96 -35.92
N GLY A 81 52.24 -50.91 -37.24
CA GLY A 81 53.57 -50.71 -37.81
C GLY A 81 54.10 -49.27 -37.68
N PRO A 82 55.40 -49.06 -37.36
CA PRO A 82 55.99 -47.72 -37.21
C PRO A 82 56.12 -46.94 -38.52
N ARG A 83 56.00 -47.60 -39.69
CA ARG A 83 56.13 -47.00 -41.02
C ARG A 83 54.84 -47.17 -41.83
N LEU A 84 54.20 -46.05 -42.15
CA LEU A 84 53.06 -45.98 -43.08
C LEU A 84 53.58 -45.89 -44.51
N GLY A 85 53.34 -46.92 -45.33
CA GLY A 85 53.63 -46.86 -46.76
C GLY A 85 52.70 -45.89 -47.50
N GLY A 86 53.16 -45.33 -48.63
CA GLY A 86 52.40 -44.32 -49.40
C GLY A 86 50.99 -44.75 -49.78
N ARG A 87 50.76 -46.04 -50.05
CA ARG A 87 49.41 -46.59 -50.31
C ARG A 87 48.46 -46.51 -49.10
N ARG A 88 48.97 -46.72 -47.88
CA ARG A 88 48.17 -46.57 -46.65
C ARG A 88 47.85 -45.10 -46.39
N VAL A 89 48.83 -44.21 -46.59
CA VAL A 89 48.61 -42.75 -46.47
C VAL A 89 47.52 -42.30 -47.45
N ALA A 90 47.54 -42.80 -48.69
CA ALA A 90 46.48 -42.51 -49.66
C ALA A 90 45.11 -43.06 -49.25
N ARG A 91 45.04 -44.28 -48.68
CA ARG A 91 43.78 -44.86 -48.17
C ARG A 91 43.23 -44.13 -46.96
N LEU A 92 44.09 -43.74 -46.01
CA LEU A 92 43.69 -42.91 -44.86
C LEU A 92 43.19 -41.53 -45.32
N ALA A 93 43.89 -40.90 -46.27
CA ALA A 93 43.45 -39.64 -46.85
C ALA A 93 42.11 -39.77 -47.58
N ALA A 94 41.90 -40.88 -48.31
CA ALA A 94 40.63 -41.17 -48.95
C ALA A 94 39.51 -41.42 -47.94
N LEU A 95 39.78 -42.13 -46.84
CA LEU A 95 38.83 -42.39 -45.77
C LEU A 95 38.38 -41.08 -45.08
N LEU A 96 39.32 -40.17 -44.80
CA LEU A 96 39.02 -38.84 -44.25
C LEU A 96 38.26 -37.93 -45.22
N ALA A 97 38.34 -38.19 -46.53
CA ALA A 97 37.64 -37.44 -47.56
C ALA A 97 36.27 -38.05 -47.95
N ALA A 98 36.12 -39.38 -47.85
CA ALA A 98 34.92 -40.11 -48.31
C ALA A 98 33.68 -39.86 -47.44
N GLU A 99 33.87 -39.44 -46.18
CA GLU A 99 32.76 -39.17 -45.26
C GLU A 99 31.89 -37.97 -45.69
N SER A 100 32.43 -37.08 -46.54
CA SER A 100 31.66 -36.01 -47.20
C SER A 100 30.53 -36.55 -48.07
N SER A 101 30.80 -37.60 -48.86
CA SER A 101 29.86 -38.08 -49.88
C SER A 101 28.71 -38.88 -49.29
N ALA A 102 28.93 -39.61 -48.20
CA ALA A 102 27.87 -40.35 -47.51
C ALA A 102 26.87 -39.41 -46.80
N THR A 103 27.36 -38.26 -46.33
CA THR A 103 26.53 -37.29 -45.59
C THR A 103 25.66 -36.44 -46.53
N GLU A 104 26.17 -36.04 -47.71
CA GLU A 104 25.38 -35.30 -48.71
C GLU A 104 24.18 -36.12 -49.23
N LEU A 105 24.35 -37.44 -49.34
CA LEU A 105 23.26 -38.36 -49.69
C LEU A 105 22.17 -38.39 -48.61
N SER A 106 22.56 -38.44 -47.33
CA SER A 106 21.60 -38.47 -46.21
C SER A 106 20.89 -37.12 -46.00
N ALA A 107 21.58 -35.99 -46.18
CA ALA A 107 21.01 -34.66 -46.04
C ALA A 107 19.97 -34.34 -47.15
N THR A 108 20.18 -34.88 -48.35
CA THR A 108 19.26 -34.72 -49.49
C THR A 108 17.98 -35.54 -49.28
N GLU A 109 18.08 -36.74 -48.69
CA GLU A 109 16.91 -37.56 -48.35
C GLU A 109 16.09 -36.99 -47.18
N LEU A 110 16.74 -36.45 -46.14
CA LEU A 110 16.04 -35.83 -45.00
C LEU A 110 15.35 -34.50 -45.36
N SER A 111 15.92 -33.70 -46.26
CA SER A 111 15.24 -32.49 -46.80
C SER A 111 14.02 -32.83 -47.66
N ALA A 112 13.98 -34.02 -48.29
CA ALA A 112 12.85 -34.44 -49.11
C ALA A 112 11.60 -34.82 -48.28
N THR A 113 11.75 -35.07 -46.97
CA THR A 113 10.66 -35.41 -46.04
C THR A 113 9.89 -34.23 -45.43
N GLY A 114 10.11 -33.00 -45.91
CA GLY A 114 9.12 -31.92 -45.71
C GLY A 114 9.02 -31.34 -44.29
N ALA A 115 10.14 -31.19 -43.58
CA ALA A 115 10.19 -30.31 -42.41
C ALA A 115 10.62 -28.90 -42.85
N THR A 116 9.65 -28.04 -43.13
CA THR A 116 9.90 -26.63 -43.44
C THR A 116 10.67 -25.99 -42.28
N PRO A 117 11.82 -25.34 -42.49
CA PRO A 117 12.46 -24.58 -41.43
C PRO A 117 11.52 -23.45 -41.01
N ILE A 118 11.16 -23.42 -39.72
CA ILE A 118 10.47 -22.27 -39.11
C ILE A 118 11.44 -21.10 -39.26
N ALA A 119 11.17 -20.22 -40.22
CA ALA A 119 11.86 -18.98 -40.36
C ALA A 119 11.63 -18.18 -39.07
N VAL A 120 12.69 -17.98 -38.29
CA VAL A 120 12.70 -17.05 -37.17
C VAL A 120 12.48 -15.66 -37.78
N GLY A 121 11.23 -15.24 -37.83
CA GLY A 121 10.82 -13.92 -38.29
C GLY A 121 11.41 -12.88 -37.36
N ARG A 122 12.51 -12.26 -37.80
CA ARG A 122 13.04 -11.04 -37.20
C ARG A 122 12.04 -9.94 -37.50
N ALA A 123 11.13 -9.68 -36.57
CA ALA A 123 10.19 -8.56 -36.66
C ALA A 123 10.99 -7.25 -36.73
N GLY A 124 10.88 -6.55 -37.87
CA GLY A 124 11.40 -5.19 -38.02
C GLY A 124 10.49 -4.17 -37.32
N PRO A 125 11.03 -3.07 -36.79
CA PRO A 125 10.22 -1.98 -36.26
C PRO A 125 9.91 -0.95 -37.36
N ALA A 126 8.67 -0.46 -37.38
CA ALA A 126 8.27 0.79 -38.04
C ALA A 126 7.49 1.61 -36.99
N GLY A 127 8.04 2.73 -36.49
CA GLY A 127 7.79 4.07 -37.03
C GLY A 127 7.52 5.06 -35.87
N PRO A 128 7.32 6.37 -36.12
CA PRO A 128 8.33 7.39 -35.78
C PRO A 128 7.88 8.54 -34.83
N ALA A 129 8.87 9.38 -34.47
CA ALA A 129 8.82 10.82 -34.09
C ALA A 129 8.24 11.26 -32.72
N ASP A 130 9.07 11.80 -31.82
CA ASP A 130 9.37 13.25 -31.62
C ASP A 130 10.39 13.38 -30.45
N ALA A 131 11.61 13.87 -30.67
CA ALA A 131 12.06 15.27 -30.69
C ALA A 131 12.16 15.99 -29.32
N ARG A 132 13.42 16.37 -29.01
CA ARG A 132 13.93 17.47 -28.15
C ARG A 132 14.25 17.16 -26.68
N GLN A 133 15.55 16.99 -26.41
CA GLN A 133 16.32 18.04 -25.70
C GLN A 133 17.83 17.84 -25.86
N ALA A 134 18.53 18.97 -25.89
CA ALA A 134 19.90 19.13 -26.32
C ALA A 134 20.84 19.44 -25.15
N ALA A 135 22.10 19.01 -25.33
CA ALA A 135 23.37 19.63 -24.90
C ALA A 135 23.81 19.56 -23.41
N PRO A 136 25.11 19.75 -23.11
CA PRO A 136 26.31 19.47 -23.91
C PRO A 136 27.44 18.70 -23.16
N ALA A 137 28.45 18.38 -23.97
CA ALA A 137 29.74 17.79 -23.68
C ALA A 137 30.62 18.52 -22.66
N GLU A 138 31.43 17.73 -21.95
CA GLU A 138 32.81 17.95 -21.47
C GLU A 138 33.23 16.59 -20.84
N GLY A 139 34.42 16.02 -20.94
CA GLY A 139 35.69 16.39 -21.53
C GLY A 139 36.71 15.27 -21.25
N ARG A 140 37.67 15.14 -22.17
CA ARG A 140 39.09 14.75 -21.99
C ARG A 140 39.49 13.36 -21.46
N GLY A 141 40.41 12.80 -22.25
CA GLY A 141 41.61 12.07 -21.79
C GLY A 141 41.49 10.57 -22.03
N GLY A 142 42.20 9.92 -22.94
CA GLY A 142 43.54 10.20 -23.44
C GLY A 142 44.41 9.00 -23.11
N GLN A 143 44.57 8.06 -24.05
CA GLN A 143 45.72 7.15 -24.08
C GLN A 143 45.82 6.48 -25.45
N ARG A 144 46.67 7.08 -26.29
CA ARG A 144 47.36 6.41 -27.39
C ARG A 144 48.55 5.67 -26.79
N ALA A 145 48.64 4.36 -27.02
CA ALA A 145 49.91 3.64 -26.98
C ALA A 145 49.75 2.30 -27.75
N GLY A 146 50.68 2.04 -28.68
CA GLY A 146 51.06 0.68 -29.05
C GLY A 146 50.30 0.02 -30.21
N ALA A 147 50.34 0.62 -31.40
CA ALA A 147 50.19 -0.15 -32.64
C ALA A 147 51.57 -0.73 -33.02
N GLU A 148 51.96 -1.84 -32.40
CA GLU A 148 53.08 -2.68 -32.81
C GLU A 148 52.55 -3.86 -33.63
N GLU A 149 52.57 -3.68 -34.95
CA GLU A 149 53.17 -4.60 -35.92
C GLU A 149 53.05 -6.11 -35.64
N ALA A 150 51.85 -6.66 -35.71
CA ALA A 150 51.62 -8.11 -35.88
C ALA A 150 51.56 -8.48 -37.37
N ALA A 151 52.68 -8.29 -38.08
CA ALA A 151 52.92 -8.91 -39.39
C ALA A 151 53.35 -10.38 -39.18
N GLY A 152 52.38 -11.24 -38.85
CA GLY A 152 52.60 -12.66 -38.57
C GLY A 152 51.75 -13.58 -39.43
N GLY A 153 52.22 -13.88 -40.65
CA GLY A 153 51.98 -15.16 -41.32
C GLY A 153 50.57 -15.44 -41.87
N THR A 154 50.23 -14.87 -43.02
CA THR A 154 49.16 -15.34 -43.94
C THR A 154 49.49 -16.69 -44.63
N GLY A 155 50.44 -17.47 -44.11
CA GLY A 155 50.93 -18.73 -44.71
C GLY A 155 50.12 -20.00 -44.37
N GLY A 156 49.02 -19.90 -43.62
CA GLY A 156 48.29 -21.06 -43.08
C GLY A 156 46.89 -21.32 -43.67
N GLN A 157 46.43 -20.57 -44.67
CA GLN A 157 45.01 -20.53 -45.07
C GLN A 157 44.57 -21.53 -46.15
N ALA A 158 45.46 -22.40 -46.62
CA ALA A 158 45.08 -23.58 -47.40
C ALA A 158 45.26 -24.87 -46.58
N GLN A 159 45.06 -24.78 -45.26
CA GLN A 159 44.79 -25.94 -44.42
C GLN A 159 43.51 -26.58 -44.96
N ARG A 160 43.67 -27.55 -45.87
CA ARG A 160 42.58 -28.24 -46.56
C ARG A 160 41.50 -28.61 -45.56
N ASP A 161 40.32 -28.02 -45.70
CA ASP A 161 39.13 -28.35 -44.93
C ASP A 161 38.89 -29.86 -45.02
N VAL A 162 39.24 -30.59 -43.96
CA VAL A 162 38.89 -32.00 -43.84
C VAL A 162 37.42 -32.03 -43.41
N PRO A 163 36.52 -32.67 -44.17
CA PRO A 163 35.10 -32.66 -43.87
C PRO A 163 34.74 -33.12 -42.46
N ALA A 164 35.41 -34.17 -41.97
CA ALA A 164 35.23 -34.67 -40.60
C ALA A 164 35.61 -33.62 -39.54
N GLN A 165 36.64 -32.79 -39.81
CA GLN A 165 37.04 -31.70 -38.92
C GLN A 165 35.98 -30.59 -38.91
N ARG A 166 35.48 -30.20 -40.09
CA ARG A 166 34.39 -29.21 -40.19
C ARG A 166 33.15 -29.68 -39.43
N ARG A 167 32.74 -30.94 -39.61
CA ARG A 167 31.60 -31.53 -38.89
C ARG A 167 31.80 -31.53 -37.37
N LEU A 168 33.01 -31.81 -36.90
CA LEU A 168 33.35 -31.73 -35.48
C LEU A 168 33.28 -30.29 -34.96
N ASP A 169 33.84 -29.34 -35.71
CA ASP A 169 33.82 -27.92 -35.36
C ASP A 169 32.38 -27.38 -35.36
N ASP A 170 31.54 -27.80 -36.32
CA ASP A 170 30.10 -27.51 -36.40
C ASP A 170 29.34 -28.11 -35.21
N ALA A 171 29.64 -29.35 -34.83
CA ALA A 171 29.03 -29.99 -33.65
C ALA A 171 29.40 -29.25 -32.36
N LEU A 172 30.68 -28.88 -32.18
CA LEU A 172 31.14 -28.09 -31.03
C LEU A 172 30.50 -26.69 -31.02
N ALA A 173 30.33 -26.05 -32.18
CA ALA A 173 29.61 -24.79 -32.29
C ALA A 173 28.13 -24.96 -31.89
N GLY A 174 27.47 -26.00 -32.40
CA GLY A 174 26.09 -26.33 -32.05
C GLY A 174 25.87 -26.63 -30.57
N VAL A 175 26.83 -27.29 -29.90
CA VAL A 175 26.79 -27.50 -28.44
C VAL A 175 26.84 -26.17 -27.69
N ARG A 176 27.67 -25.21 -28.13
CA ARG A 176 27.70 -23.86 -27.53
C ARG A 176 26.39 -23.11 -27.73
N ASP A 177 25.77 -23.23 -28.91
CA ASP A 177 24.47 -22.62 -29.20
C ASP A 177 23.37 -23.17 -28.28
N VAL A 178 23.31 -24.50 -28.11
CA VAL A 178 22.34 -25.12 -27.19
C VAL A 178 22.62 -24.70 -25.74
N ARG A 179 23.88 -24.67 -25.31
CA ARG A 179 24.25 -24.20 -23.97
C ARG A 179 23.84 -22.74 -23.75
N ALA A 180 24.00 -21.88 -24.75
CA ALA A 180 23.56 -20.48 -24.68
C ALA A 180 22.03 -20.37 -24.55
N ALA A 181 21.27 -21.16 -25.32
CA ALA A 181 19.80 -21.19 -25.24
C ALA A 181 19.31 -21.71 -23.87
N VAL A 182 19.92 -22.76 -23.33
CA VAL A 182 19.61 -23.23 -21.97
C VAL A 182 20.01 -22.17 -20.92
N GLY A 183 21.13 -21.48 -21.13
CA GLY A 183 21.55 -20.34 -20.31
C GLY A 183 20.52 -19.21 -20.27
N GLU A 184 19.84 -18.92 -21.38
CA GLU A 184 18.74 -17.94 -21.44
C GLU A 184 17.60 -18.31 -20.48
N VAL A 185 17.18 -19.57 -20.46
CA VAL A 185 16.13 -20.09 -19.57
C VAL A 185 16.54 -19.96 -18.09
N ILE A 186 17.78 -20.35 -17.76
CA ILE A 186 18.32 -20.24 -16.40
C ILE A 186 18.36 -18.78 -15.94
N ALA A 187 18.88 -17.89 -16.79
CA ALA A 187 18.98 -16.47 -16.50
C ALA A 187 17.59 -15.84 -16.33
N ALA A 188 16.61 -16.24 -17.14
CA ALA A 188 15.23 -15.78 -17.01
C ALA A 188 14.60 -16.21 -15.68
N ARG A 189 14.74 -17.48 -15.28
CA ARG A 189 14.29 -17.96 -13.95
C ARG A 189 14.95 -17.22 -12.80
N ALA A 190 16.25 -16.97 -12.89
CA ALA A 190 16.97 -16.24 -11.85
C ALA A 190 16.41 -14.82 -11.68
N ARG A 191 16.25 -14.07 -12.80
CA ARG A 191 15.65 -12.73 -12.77
C ARG A 191 14.26 -12.72 -12.13
N HIS A 192 13.38 -13.63 -12.55
CA HIS A 192 12.02 -13.69 -11.99
C HIS A 192 12.00 -14.08 -10.51
N ARG A 193 12.90 -14.98 -10.08
CA ARG A 193 13.06 -15.33 -8.67
C ARG A 193 13.50 -14.12 -7.85
N ASP A 194 14.47 -13.36 -8.35
CA ASP A 194 14.96 -12.15 -7.67
C ASP A 194 13.85 -11.08 -7.55
N THR A 195 12.95 -11.00 -8.53
CA THR A 195 11.76 -10.14 -8.48
C THR A 195 10.69 -10.66 -7.50
N LEU A 196 10.37 -11.95 -7.51
CA LEU A 196 9.30 -12.52 -6.69
C LEU A 196 9.68 -12.72 -5.22
N ALA A 197 10.97 -12.95 -4.91
CA ALA A 197 11.44 -13.19 -3.56
C ALA A 197 11.08 -12.08 -2.54
N PRO A 198 11.30 -10.77 -2.81
CA PRO A 198 10.88 -9.72 -1.89
C PRO A 198 9.36 -9.64 -1.73
N LEU A 199 8.59 -9.86 -2.80
CA LEU A 199 7.12 -9.85 -2.75
C LEU A 199 6.58 -11.02 -1.90
N ALA A 200 7.19 -12.20 -2.01
CA ALA A 200 6.84 -13.35 -1.18
C ALA A 200 7.17 -13.12 0.30
N ARG A 201 8.30 -12.48 0.62
CA ARG A 201 8.63 -12.07 2.00
C ARG A 201 7.61 -11.06 2.53
N GLN A 202 7.28 -10.03 1.75
CA GLN A 202 6.27 -9.05 2.12
C GLN A 202 4.92 -9.71 2.41
N LEU A 203 4.45 -10.64 1.55
CA LEU A 203 3.22 -11.37 1.82
C LEU A 203 3.32 -12.18 3.13
N SER A 204 4.44 -12.84 3.38
CA SER A 204 4.68 -13.59 4.63
C SER A 204 4.62 -12.68 5.86
N ASP A 205 5.22 -11.49 5.80
CA ASP A 205 5.21 -10.50 6.89
C ASP A 205 3.79 -9.97 7.15
N LEU A 206 3.01 -9.74 6.09
CA LEU A 206 1.61 -9.35 6.20
C LEU A 206 0.76 -10.48 6.82
N LEU A 207 0.97 -11.74 6.41
CA LEU A 207 0.27 -12.88 7.00
C LEU A 207 0.60 -13.05 8.49
N ALA A 208 1.86 -12.92 8.87
CA ALA A 208 2.28 -12.95 10.27
C ALA A 208 1.69 -11.79 11.08
N THR A 209 1.60 -10.60 10.47
CA THR A 209 0.98 -9.43 11.09
C THR A 209 -0.52 -9.64 11.29
N ALA A 210 -1.22 -10.22 10.31
CA ALA A 210 -2.63 -10.57 10.40
C ALA A 210 -2.87 -11.59 11.53
N GLU A 211 -2.07 -12.65 11.60
CA GLU A 211 -2.13 -13.65 12.67
C GLU A 211 -1.93 -13.01 14.06
N ARG A 212 -0.94 -12.12 14.20
CA ARG A 212 -0.66 -11.40 15.46
C ARG A 212 -1.87 -10.62 15.99
N ILE A 213 -2.68 -10.02 15.13
CA ILE A 213 -3.88 -9.26 15.53
C ILE A 213 -5.17 -10.11 15.46
N GLY A 214 -5.05 -11.43 15.33
CA GLY A 214 -6.19 -12.36 15.30
C GLY A 214 -7.04 -12.25 14.01
N VAL A 215 -6.45 -11.79 12.92
CA VAL A 215 -7.09 -11.75 11.60
C VAL A 215 -6.80 -13.04 10.84
N ALA A 216 -7.86 -13.79 10.52
CA ALA A 216 -7.74 -14.95 9.65
C ALA A 216 -7.31 -14.49 8.24
N PRO A 217 -6.26 -15.10 7.66
CA PRO A 217 -5.90 -14.83 6.28
C PRO A 217 -6.91 -15.56 5.40
N GLY A 218 -8.00 -14.86 5.03
CA GLY A 218 -9.17 -15.37 4.32
C GLY A 218 -8.90 -16.68 3.57
N GLY A 219 -9.18 -17.79 4.24
CA GLY A 219 -9.17 -19.08 3.60
C GLY A 219 -10.38 -19.09 2.70
N ALA A 220 -10.21 -19.48 1.43
CA ALA A 220 -11.35 -19.99 0.68
C ALA A 220 -12.02 -20.99 1.61
N THR A 221 -13.15 -20.61 2.19
CA THR A 221 -14.01 -21.54 2.88
C THR A 221 -14.37 -22.48 1.76
N ASP A 222 -13.68 -23.61 1.76
CA ASP A 222 -13.88 -24.70 0.83
C ASP A 222 -15.26 -25.20 1.21
N GLY A 223 -16.26 -24.50 0.66
CA GLY A 223 -17.65 -24.84 0.69
C GLY A 223 -17.76 -26.08 -0.18
N GLY A 224 -17.24 -27.19 0.34
CA GLY A 224 -17.59 -28.50 -0.13
C GLY A 224 -19.11 -28.51 -0.23
N PRO A 225 -19.68 -28.94 -1.36
CA PRO A 225 -21.12 -29.00 -1.55
C PRO A 225 -21.68 -30.04 -0.56
N GLY A 226 -21.92 -29.59 0.67
CA GLY A 226 -22.55 -30.35 1.72
C GLY A 226 -24.02 -30.47 1.40
N ASP A 227 -24.42 -31.68 1.04
CA ASP A 227 -25.77 -32.20 0.90
C ASP A 227 -26.55 -32.03 2.22
N GLY A 228 -26.94 -30.79 2.54
CA GLY A 228 -27.65 -30.40 3.77
C GLY A 228 -29.10 -29.97 3.54
N SER A 229 -29.65 -30.26 2.36
CA SER A 229 -31.05 -30.00 2.07
C SER A 229 -31.93 -31.02 2.79
N ARG A 230 -32.38 -30.75 4.05
CA ARG A 230 -33.78 -31.03 4.47
C ARG A 230 -34.24 -30.73 5.91
N GLU A 231 -33.44 -30.35 6.90
CA GLU A 231 -33.93 -30.33 8.31
C GLU A 231 -33.93 -28.99 9.07
N LEU A 232 -33.99 -27.82 8.40
CA LEU A 232 -33.97 -26.52 9.08
C LEU A 232 -35.21 -25.62 8.89
N SER A 233 -36.40 -26.23 8.70
CA SER A 233 -37.62 -25.46 8.45
C SER A 233 -38.46 -25.09 9.68
N ASP A 234 -37.98 -25.24 10.93
CA ASP A 234 -38.85 -25.07 12.12
C ASP A 234 -38.28 -24.23 13.28
N ARG A 235 -37.34 -23.32 13.02
CA ARG A 235 -36.90 -22.30 13.99
C ARG A 235 -36.91 -20.91 13.38
N ALA A 236 -38.12 -20.39 13.14
CA ALA A 236 -38.34 -18.99 12.82
C ALA A 236 -39.25 -18.37 13.88
N THR A 237 -38.65 -17.57 14.78
CA THR A 237 -39.15 -16.34 15.43
C THR A 237 -38.57 -16.22 16.84
N ASP A 238 -37.31 -15.78 16.95
CA ASP A 238 -36.92 -14.78 17.96
C ASP A 238 -35.52 -14.21 17.69
N GLY A 239 -35.50 -12.95 17.26
CA GLY A 239 -34.52 -11.91 17.59
C GLY A 239 -33.01 -12.16 17.45
N ALA A 240 -32.46 -11.79 16.28
CA ALA A 240 -31.26 -10.94 16.16
C ALA A 240 -29.88 -11.49 16.60
N THR A 241 -29.50 -12.72 16.25
CA THR A 241 -28.11 -13.21 16.48
C THR A 241 -27.48 -14.07 15.37
N ASP A 242 -27.89 -13.99 14.09
CA ASP A 242 -27.37 -14.95 13.09
C ASP A 242 -26.67 -14.32 11.88
N GLY A 243 -25.68 -13.47 12.20
CA GLY A 243 -24.77 -12.88 11.23
C GLY A 243 -23.64 -12.18 11.98
N GLY A 244 -23.03 -12.88 12.94
CA GLY A 244 -21.89 -12.34 13.66
C GLY A 244 -20.81 -11.92 12.64
N PRO A 245 -20.39 -10.64 12.60
CA PRO A 245 -19.36 -10.15 11.68
C PRO A 245 -17.94 -10.69 12.01
N GLY A 246 -17.84 -11.87 12.61
CA GLY A 246 -16.68 -12.35 13.36
C GLY A 246 -15.57 -12.97 12.51
N GLY A 247 -15.89 -13.47 11.31
CA GLY A 247 -14.89 -13.92 10.34
C GLY A 247 -14.41 -12.75 9.48
N GLY A 248 -13.77 -11.75 10.09
CA GLY A 248 -13.20 -10.60 9.38
C GLY A 248 -12.01 -11.03 8.53
N ASP A 249 -12.28 -11.73 7.44
CA ASP A 249 -11.29 -12.05 6.43
C ASP A 249 -10.85 -10.75 5.74
N VAL A 250 -9.56 -10.69 5.38
CA VAL A 250 -9.02 -9.61 4.54
C VAL A 250 -8.96 -10.15 3.12
N PRO A 251 -9.99 -9.93 2.26
CA PRO A 251 -10.05 -10.50 0.92
C PRO A 251 -8.86 -10.05 0.05
N GLU A 252 -8.26 -8.91 0.36
CA GLU A 252 -7.06 -8.40 -0.29
C GLU A 252 -5.85 -9.33 -0.07
N LEU A 253 -5.70 -9.94 1.11
CA LEU A 253 -4.63 -10.92 1.38
C LEU A 253 -4.80 -12.19 0.54
N ALA A 254 -6.04 -12.67 0.40
CA ALA A 254 -6.36 -13.82 -0.44
C ALA A 254 -6.05 -13.51 -1.92
N THR A 255 -6.41 -12.31 -2.37
CA THR A 255 -6.11 -11.83 -3.73
C THR A 255 -4.60 -11.74 -3.98
N ALA A 256 -3.83 -11.16 -3.05
CA ALA A 256 -2.37 -11.10 -3.15
C ALA A 256 -1.72 -12.49 -3.19
N ARG A 257 -2.22 -13.43 -2.39
CA ARG A 257 -1.76 -14.83 -2.40
C ARG A 257 -2.04 -15.52 -3.73
N ALA A 258 -3.25 -15.35 -4.28
CA ALA A 258 -3.62 -15.90 -5.57
C ALA A 258 -2.76 -15.31 -6.70
N ALA A 259 -2.52 -14.01 -6.70
CA ALA A 259 -1.65 -13.34 -7.67
C ALA A 259 -0.21 -13.87 -7.61
N LEU A 260 0.37 -14.00 -6.41
CA LEU A 260 1.72 -14.56 -6.23
C LEU A 260 1.80 -16.01 -6.72
N ALA A 261 0.81 -16.85 -6.37
CA ALA A 261 0.76 -18.24 -6.81
C ALA A 261 0.65 -18.36 -8.34
N LEU A 262 -0.17 -17.52 -8.97
CA LEU A 262 -0.30 -17.46 -10.42
C LEU A 262 1.02 -17.05 -11.10
N ALA A 263 1.70 -16.02 -10.57
CA ALA A 263 2.99 -15.59 -11.08
C ALA A 263 4.07 -16.69 -10.95
N GLN A 264 4.12 -17.37 -9.80
CA GLN A 264 5.04 -18.49 -9.59
C GLN A 264 4.75 -19.66 -10.55
N ALA A 265 3.48 -19.98 -10.79
CA ALA A 265 3.09 -21.02 -11.74
C ALA A 265 3.48 -20.65 -13.18
N ALA A 266 3.27 -19.40 -13.60
CA ALA A 266 3.68 -18.92 -14.92
C ALA A 266 5.21 -18.96 -15.11
N VAL A 267 5.99 -18.52 -14.11
CA VAL A 267 7.46 -18.59 -14.14
C VAL A 267 7.95 -20.05 -14.19
N ALA A 268 7.25 -20.98 -13.55
CA ALA A 268 7.59 -22.40 -13.60
C ALA A 268 7.31 -23.01 -14.98
N ALA A 269 6.19 -22.63 -15.61
CA ALA A 269 5.75 -23.13 -16.90
C ALA A 269 6.55 -22.57 -18.08
N ASP A 270 6.75 -21.25 -18.13
CA ASP A 270 7.50 -20.58 -19.19
C ASP A 270 8.27 -19.35 -18.65
N PRO A 271 9.46 -19.53 -18.09
CA PRO A 271 10.26 -18.42 -17.57
C PRO A 271 10.72 -17.42 -18.65
N VAL A 272 10.82 -17.83 -19.92
CA VAL A 272 11.34 -16.96 -20.99
C VAL A 272 10.27 -15.96 -21.45
N ASP A 273 8.99 -16.36 -21.44
CA ASP A 273 7.88 -15.55 -21.96
C ASP A 273 6.86 -15.12 -20.89
N VAL A 274 7.31 -14.92 -19.64
CA VAL A 274 6.44 -14.42 -18.57
C VAL A 274 6.01 -12.98 -18.89
N PRO A 275 4.69 -12.69 -18.97
CA PRO A 275 4.22 -11.33 -19.21
C PRO A 275 4.66 -10.38 -18.09
N ALA A 276 5.26 -9.25 -18.44
CA ALA A 276 5.72 -8.26 -17.46
C ALA A 276 4.59 -7.79 -16.52
N GLY A 277 3.38 -7.63 -17.06
CA GLY A 277 2.19 -7.24 -16.29
C GLY A 277 1.79 -8.24 -15.20
N LEU A 278 2.15 -9.53 -15.34
CA LEU A 278 1.83 -10.54 -14.33
C LEU A 278 2.63 -10.30 -13.03
N LEU A 279 3.91 -9.94 -13.15
CA LEU A 279 4.77 -9.64 -12.00
C LEU A 279 4.38 -8.32 -11.33
N SER A 280 4.10 -7.29 -12.12
CA SER A 280 3.57 -6.01 -11.62
C SER A 280 2.24 -6.20 -10.88
N GLY A 281 1.36 -7.07 -11.39
CA GLY A 281 0.07 -7.39 -10.78
C GLY A 281 0.19 -7.98 -9.36
N VAL A 282 1.29 -8.67 -9.02
CA VAL A 282 1.52 -9.14 -7.64
C VAL A 282 1.76 -7.96 -6.70
N GLY A 283 2.55 -6.98 -7.11
CA GLY A 283 2.79 -5.77 -6.32
C GLY A 283 1.52 -4.92 -6.17
N GLU A 284 0.74 -4.79 -7.24
CA GLU A 284 -0.55 -4.09 -7.23
C GLU A 284 -1.57 -4.78 -6.31
N ALA A 285 -1.58 -6.11 -6.24
CA ALA A 285 -2.44 -6.85 -5.31
C ALA A 285 -1.97 -6.76 -3.85
N LEU A 286 -0.66 -6.63 -3.60
CA LEU A 286 -0.09 -6.51 -2.25
C LEU A 286 -0.34 -5.13 -1.61
N ALA A 287 -0.34 -4.06 -2.41
CA ALA A 287 -0.53 -2.70 -1.91
C ALA A 287 -1.82 -2.50 -1.10
N PRO A 288 -3.03 -2.85 -1.60
CA PRO A 288 -4.26 -2.70 -0.82
C PRO A 288 -4.29 -3.63 0.41
N ALA A 289 -3.72 -4.85 0.31
CA ALA A 289 -3.62 -5.75 1.46
C ALA A 289 -2.77 -5.15 2.59
N ALA A 290 -1.65 -4.51 2.24
CA ALA A 290 -0.79 -3.83 3.19
C ALA A 290 -1.48 -2.61 3.82
N GLU A 291 -2.20 -1.81 3.04
CA GLU A 291 -2.93 -0.62 3.53
C GLU A 291 -4.05 -1.02 4.49
N THR A 292 -4.89 -2.00 4.11
CA THR A 292 -5.97 -2.52 4.94
C THR A 292 -5.42 -3.08 6.25
N LEU A 293 -4.35 -3.88 6.19
CA LEU A 293 -3.76 -4.46 7.40
C LEU A 293 -3.13 -3.39 8.30
N ALA A 294 -2.46 -2.38 7.73
CA ALA A 294 -1.92 -1.26 8.49
C ALA A 294 -3.03 -0.46 9.19
N ALA A 295 -4.19 -0.28 8.56
CA ALA A 295 -5.36 0.33 9.19
C ALA A 295 -5.91 -0.51 10.35
N LEU A 296 -6.00 -1.83 10.17
CA LEU A 296 -6.44 -2.75 11.23
C LEU A 296 -5.47 -2.78 12.42
N VAL A 297 -4.15 -2.79 12.15
CA VAL A 297 -3.13 -2.71 13.20
C VAL A 297 -3.25 -1.41 13.99
N ARG A 298 -3.41 -0.26 13.32
CA ARG A 298 -3.63 1.03 14.02
C ARG A 298 -4.89 1.00 14.90
N ALA A 299 -6.00 0.46 14.39
CA ALA A 299 -7.25 0.34 15.14
C ALA A 299 -7.11 -0.60 16.36
N HIS A 300 -6.36 -1.69 16.21
CA HIS A 300 -6.05 -2.62 17.29
C HIS A 300 -5.16 -1.95 18.35
N ASP A 301 -4.07 -1.32 17.94
CA ASP A 301 -3.05 -0.78 18.84
C ASP A 301 -3.59 0.45 19.62
N HIS A 302 -4.50 1.23 19.04
CA HIS A 302 -5.10 2.40 19.70
C HIS A 302 -6.35 2.09 20.53
N LEU A 303 -6.79 0.82 20.59
CA LEU A 303 -8.08 0.45 21.16
C LEU A 303 -8.26 0.90 22.61
N VAL A 304 -7.22 0.71 23.43
CA VAL A 304 -7.24 1.03 24.86
C VAL A 304 -7.40 2.54 25.06
N GLU A 305 -6.59 3.33 24.36
CA GLU A 305 -6.65 4.81 24.40
C GLU A 305 -8.02 5.31 23.92
N ASP A 306 -8.57 4.70 22.87
CA ASP A 306 -9.87 5.06 22.32
C ASP A 306 -11.04 4.77 23.28
N LEU A 307 -10.96 3.66 24.04
CA LEU A 307 -11.90 3.32 25.11
C LEU A 307 -11.79 4.25 26.32
N GLU A 308 -10.57 4.62 26.71
CA GLU A 308 -10.35 5.62 27.77
C GLU A 308 -10.92 6.99 27.39
N ALA A 309 -10.64 7.45 26.16
CA ALA A 309 -11.18 8.70 25.63
C ALA A 309 -12.73 8.68 25.56
N ALA A 310 -13.33 7.50 25.30
CA ALA A 310 -14.77 7.33 25.39
C ALA A 310 -15.28 7.43 26.83
N GLY A 311 -14.58 6.85 27.80
CA GLY A 311 -14.87 7.03 29.23
C GLY A 311 -14.87 8.51 29.65
N ASP A 312 -13.85 9.27 29.22
CA ASP A 312 -13.75 10.70 29.47
C ASP A 312 -14.88 11.51 28.83
N LEU A 313 -15.25 11.17 27.59
CA LEU A 313 -16.38 11.80 26.91
C LEU A 313 -17.68 11.54 27.67
N LEU A 314 -17.92 10.31 28.13
CA LEU A 314 -19.10 9.98 28.93
C LEU A 314 -19.14 10.78 30.24
N ALA A 315 -18.01 10.86 30.96
CA ALA A 315 -17.91 11.66 32.18
C ALA A 315 -18.26 13.14 31.92
N ARG A 316 -17.79 13.69 30.80
CA ARG A 316 -18.12 15.05 30.37
C ARG A 316 -19.61 15.24 30.08
N VAL A 317 -20.25 14.31 29.36
CA VAL A 317 -21.70 14.35 29.08
C VAL A 317 -22.49 14.37 30.40
N VAL A 318 -22.14 13.48 31.34
CA VAL A 318 -22.79 13.40 32.65
C VAL A 318 -22.63 14.70 33.44
N ALA A 319 -21.42 15.28 33.48
CA ALA A 319 -21.15 16.53 34.19
C ALA A 319 -21.95 17.71 33.64
N VAL A 320 -22.06 17.84 32.31
CA VAL A 320 -22.84 18.89 31.64
C VAL A 320 -24.33 18.69 31.89
N ALA A 321 -24.85 17.47 31.82
CA ALA A 321 -26.25 17.17 32.13
C ALA A 321 -26.60 17.54 33.59
N GLN A 322 -25.75 17.18 34.54
CA GLN A 322 -25.91 17.56 35.96
C GLN A 322 -25.86 19.08 36.17
N ALA A 323 -25.02 19.80 35.42
CA ALA A 323 -25.01 21.27 35.45
C ALA A 323 -26.35 21.84 34.96
N GLY A 324 -26.94 21.26 33.90
CA GLY A 324 -28.25 21.64 33.38
C GLY A 324 -29.36 21.48 34.42
N GLU A 325 -29.34 20.39 35.19
CA GLU A 325 -30.27 20.15 36.29
C GLU A 325 -30.07 21.10 37.47
N ARG A 326 -28.81 21.45 37.80
CA ARG A 326 -28.52 22.45 38.83
C ARG A 326 -29.05 23.83 38.44
N HIS A 327 -28.84 24.25 37.18
CA HIS A 327 -29.39 25.52 36.68
C HIS A 327 -30.92 25.51 36.61
N ALA A 328 -31.53 24.38 36.25
CA ALA A 328 -32.99 24.26 36.31
C ALA A 328 -33.49 24.46 37.75
N ARG A 329 -32.93 23.74 38.73
CA ARG A 329 -33.29 23.90 40.15
C ARG A 329 -33.10 25.33 40.64
N GLU A 330 -31.97 25.96 40.30
CA GLU A 330 -31.71 27.35 40.65
C GLU A 330 -32.74 28.31 40.03
N ALA A 331 -33.12 28.09 38.78
CA ALA A 331 -34.13 28.91 38.11
C ALA A 331 -35.50 28.77 38.79
N VAL A 332 -35.94 27.55 39.13
CA VAL A 332 -37.19 27.32 39.87
C VAL A 332 -37.15 28.00 41.23
N GLU A 333 -36.11 27.73 42.03
CA GLU A 333 -36.02 28.21 43.41
C GLU A 333 -35.89 29.74 43.52
N ARG A 334 -35.18 30.38 42.57
CA ARG A 334 -34.81 31.80 42.69
C ARG A 334 -35.47 32.73 41.70
N VAL A 335 -36.06 32.21 40.62
CA VAL A 335 -36.51 33.01 39.49
C VAL A 335 -37.96 32.66 39.14
N THR A 336 -38.23 31.54 38.50
CA THR A 336 -39.55 31.27 37.91
C THR A 336 -40.59 30.82 38.92
N GLY A 337 -40.20 30.12 39.99
CA GLY A 337 -41.14 29.53 40.97
C GLY A 337 -41.80 28.23 40.51
N ASP A 338 -41.78 27.94 39.21
CA ASP A 338 -42.18 26.68 38.60
C ASP A 338 -41.15 26.20 37.57
N ALA A 339 -41.32 24.99 37.06
CA ALA A 339 -40.43 24.36 36.10
C ALA A 339 -40.85 24.59 34.63
N ASP A 340 -41.85 25.42 34.36
CA ASP A 340 -42.38 25.58 33.00
C ASP A 340 -41.35 26.27 32.10
N GLY A 341 -41.16 25.71 30.90
CA GLY A 341 -40.14 26.18 29.94
C GLY A 341 -38.70 25.77 30.26
N LEU A 342 -38.43 25.11 31.39
CA LEU A 342 -37.11 24.52 31.66
C LEU A 342 -36.97 23.18 30.94
N LEU A 343 -35.79 22.96 30.37
CA LEU A 343 -35.50 21.74 29.62
C LEU A 343 -34.81 20.71 30.52
N ARG A 344 -35.10 19.44 30.28
CA ARG A 344 -34.41 18.30 30.88
C ARG A 344 -34.04 17.31 29.79
N LEU A 345 -32.93 16.60 30.01
CA LEU A 345 -32.59 15.47 29.16
C LEU A 345 -33.62 14.35 29.43
N ALA A 346 -34.05 13.63 28.40
CA ALA A 346 -35.02 12.56 28.58
C ALA A 346 -34.47 11.44 29.48
N ASP A 347 -35.35 10.69 30.12
CA ASP A 347 -34.94 9.57 30.96
C ASP A 347 -34.33 8.43 30.12
N GLY A 348 -33.38 7.70 30.71
CA GLY A 348 -32.80 6.50 30.11
C GLY A 348 -31.63 6.72 29.13
N TRP A 349 -31.25 7.96 28.82
CA TRP A 349 -30.07 8.22 27.96
C TRP A 349 -28.77 7.61 28.52
N PHE A 350 -28.61 7.61 29.84
CA PHE A 350 -27.40 7.07 30.49
C PHE A 350 -27.55 5.58 30.82
N ASP A 351 -28.66 5.21 31.43
CA ASP A 351 -28.78 3.94 32.18
C ASP A 351 -29.78 2.94 31.57
N ALA A 352 -30.40 3.24 30.42
CA ALA A 352 -31.28 2.27 29.77
C ALA A 352 -30.48 0.99 29.40
N PRO A 353 -30.89 -0.22 29.81
CA PRO A 353 -30.06 -1.42 29.69
C PRO A 353 -29.52 -1.70 28.27
N ARG A 354 -30.36 -1.48 27.24
CA ARG A 354 -30.00 -1.77 25.85
C ARG A 354 -29.36 -0.59 25.12
N ARG A 355 -29.84 0.64 25.36
CA ARG A 355 -29.51 1.84 24.57
C ARG A 355 -28.79 2.95 25.34
N GLY A 356 -28.66 2.80 26.65
CA GLY A 356 -27.98 3.77 27.50
C GLY A 356 -26.49 3.82 27.17
N LEU A 357 -25.92 5.03 27.21
CA LEU A 357 -24.51 5.25 26.90
C LEU A 357 -23.55 4.46 27.81
N ARG A 358 -23.89 4.32 29.11
CA ARG A 358 -23.06 3.56 30.08
C ARG A 358 -23.08 2.06 29.79
N PRO A 359 -24.24 1.35 29.82
CA PRO A 359 -24.27 -0.07 29.50
C PRO A 359 -23.71 -0.41 28.11
N TRP A 360 -23.84 0.49 27.14
CA TRP A 360 -23.24 0.28 25.83
C TRP A 360 -21.71 0.36 25.88
N LEU A 361 -21.14 1.40 26.51
CA LEU A 361 -19.68 1.49 26.66
C LEU A 361 -19.13 0.31 27.48
N ASP A 362 -19.82 -0.10 28.55
CA ASP A 362 -19.41 -1.24 29.38
C ASP A 362 -19.35 -2.54 28.57
N ARG A 363 -20.31 -2.78 27.66
CA ARG A 363 -20.26 -3.93 26.74
C ARG A 363 -19.09 -3.86 25.76
N LEU A 364 -18.75 -2.66 25.27
CA LEU A 364 -17.60 -2.47 24.40
C LEU A 364 -16.29 -2.70 25.17
N ALA A 365 -16.17 -2.19 26.39
CA ALA A 365 -15.02 -2.44 27.26
C ALA A 365 -14.87 -3.94 27.56
N ALA A 366 -15.95 -4.60 27.96
CA ALA A 366 -15.95 -6.05 28.21
C ALA A 366 -15.58 -6.88 26.96
N ALA A 367 -16.03 -6.47 25.78
CA ALA A 367 -15.61 -7.09 24.52
C ALA A 367 -14.10 -6.86 24.26
N GLY A 368 -13.57 -5.68 24.55
CA GLY A 368 -12.13 -5.39 24.48
C GLY A 368 -11.32 -6.28 25.41
N GLU A 369 -11.76 -6.45 26.66
CA GLU A 369 -11.14 -7.35 27.64
C GLU A 369 -11.19 -8.83 27.23
N ALA A 370 -12.26 -9.24 26.52
CA ALA A 370 -12.40 -10.58 25.96
C ALA A 370 -11.53 -10.81 24.71
N GLY A 371 -10.84 -9.78 24.21
CA GLY A 371 -10.06 -9.85 22.97
C GLY A 371 -10.87 -9.62 21.69
N ASP A 372 -12.17 -9.31 21.79
CA ASP A 372 -13.07 -9.02 20.67
C ASP A 372 -12.90 -7.58 20.15
N TRP A 373 -11.65 -7.16 19.92
CA TRP A 373 -11.29 -5.79 19.54
C TRP A 373 -12.01 -5.29 18.28
N ARG A 374 -12.36 -6.18 17.35
CA ARG A 374 -13.09 -5.84 16.12
C ARG A 374 -14.51 -5.34 16.40
N LEU A 375 -15.19 -5.99 17.34
CA LEU A 375 -16.52 -5.57 17.77
C LEU A 375 -16.44 -4.17 18.37
N VAL A 376 -15.39 -3.90 19.15
CA VAL A 376 -15.13 -2.59 19.74
C VAL A 376 -14.82 -1.56 18.67
N ALA A 377 -13.89 -1.82 17.75
CA ALA A 377 -13.52 -0.93 16.66
C ALA A 377 -14.72 -0.56 15.77
N TYR A 378 -15.66 -1.48 15.57
CA TYR A 378 -16.92 -1.22 14.86
C TYR A 378 -17.93 -0.41 15.69
N GLY A 379 -18.11 -0.78 16.96
CA GLY A 379 -19.15 -0.19 17.83
C GLY A 379 -18.80 1.19 18.37
N LEU A 380 -17.52 1.45 18.65
CA LEU A 380 -17.06 2.65 19.33
C LEU A 380 -17.30 3.95 18.55
N PRO A 381 -17.09 4.03 17.22
CA PRO A 381 -17.44 5.22 16.45
C PRO A 381 -18.93 5.55 16.47
N ALA A 382 -19.80 4.53 16.48
CA ALA A 382 -21.24 4.72 16.60
C ALA A 382 -21.60 5.26 17.99
N TRP A 383 -21.01 4.69 19.03
CA TRP A 383 -21.16 5.16 20.41
C TRP A 383 -20.73 6.62 20.55
N ARG A 384 -19.55 6.98 20.01
CA ARG A 384 -18.98 8.34 20.10
C ARG A 384 -19.89 9.38 19.45
N ARG A 385 -20.42 9.11 18.25
CA ARG A 385 -21.39 10.00 17.58
C ARG A 385 -22.64 10.23 18.43
N THR A 386 -23.17 9.19 19.07
CA THR A 386 -24.34 9.32 19.97
C THR A 386 -23.99 10.12 21.23
N ALA A 387 -22.82 9.88 21.83
CA ALA A 387 -22.36 10.62 23.00
C ALA A 387 -22.13 12.11 22.69
N GLU A 388 -21.54 12.46 21.55
CA GLU A 388 -21.33 13.84 21.09
C GLU A 388 -22.66 14.57 20.82
N ALA A 389 -23.61 13.91 20.16
CA ALA A 389 -24.95 14.46 19.96
C ALA A 389 -25.67 14.71 21.29
N THR A 390 -25.48 13.81 22.26
CA THR A 390 -26.01 13.95 23.63
C THR A 390 -25.34 15.11 24.36
N LEU A 391 -24.01 15.27 24.22
CA LEU A 391 -23.25 16.39 24.80
C LEU A 391 -23.76 17.73 24.27
N ALA A 392 -23.95 17.86 22.95
CA ALA A 392 -24.48 19.06 22.33
C ALA A 392 -25.89 19.40 22.83
N THR A 393 -26.74 18.38 22.96
CA THR A 393 -28.10 18.53 23.52
C THR A 393 -28.05 19.00 24.98
N ALA A 394 -27.23 18.36 25.81
CA ALA A 394 -27.06 18.74 27.22
C ALA A 394 -26.49 20.16 27.39
N ALA A 395 -25.56 20.56 26.52
CA ALA A 395 -25.02 21.92 26.52
C ALA A 395 -26.10 22.96 26.16
N GLY A 396 -26.97 22.67 25.20
CA GLY A 396 -28.13 23.50 24.88
C GLY A 396 -29.08 23.65 26.07
N ILE A 397 -29.34 22.56 26.79
CA ILE A 397 -30.15 22.57 28.02
C ILE A 397 -29.53 23.47 29.10
N VAL A 398 -28.22 23.36 29.35
CA VAL A 398 -27.50 24.25 30.29
C VAL A 398 -27.69 25.71 29.90
N GLN A 399 -27.51 26.05 28.62
CA GLN A 399 -27.64 27.43 28.15
C GLN A 399 -29.05 27.97 28.37
N THR A 400 -30.08 27.20 28.02
CA THR A 400 -31.49 27.56 28.20
C THR A 400 -31.83 27.72 29.68
N ASN A 401 -31.50 26.73 30.53
CA ASN A 401 -31.85 26.75 31.94
C ASN A 401 -31.12 27.84 32.74
N ALA A 402 -29.93 28.26 32.29
CA ALA A 402 -29.21 29.36 32.91
C ALA A 402 -29.68 30.76 32.43
N SER A 403 -30.51 30.85 31.39
CA SER A 403 -30.98 32.13 30.84
C SER A 403 -31.80 32.97 31.84
N PRO A 404 -32.76 32.42 32.60
CA PRO A 404 -33.53 33.21 33.56
C PRO A 404 -32.66 33.84 34.67
N ALA A 405 -31.70 33.10 35.21
CA ALA A 405 -30.77 33.60 36.22
C ALA A 405 -29.86 34.72 35.67
N ARG A 406 -29.33 34.56 34.45
CA ARG A 406 -28.55 35.62 33.79
C ARG A 406 -29.40 36.88 33.56
N ARG A 407 -30.63 36.73 33.05
CA ARG A 407 -31.56 37.86 32.85
C ARG A 407 -31.85 38.59 34.16
N ARG A 408 -32.03 37.87 35.27
CA ARG A 408 -32.16 38.49 36.61
C ARG A 408 -30.94 39.33 36.98
N ASP A 409 -29.75 38.75 36.83
CA ASP A 409 -28.50 39.41 37.25
C ASP A 409 -28.17 40.62 36.35
N GLU A 410 -28.48 40.54 35.06
CA GLU A 410 -28.45 41.66 34.11
C GLU A 410 -29.40 42.79 34.54
N LEU A 411 -30.66 42.49 34.87
CA LEU A 411 -31.62 43.49 35.34
C LEU A 411 -31.17 44.14 36.65
N ARG A 412 -30.60 43.37 37.58
CA ARG A 412 -30.01 43.90 38.83
C ARG A 412 -28.82 44.82 38.54
N GLY A 413 -27.94 44.43 37.62
CA GLY A 413 -26.82 45.27 37.18
C GLY A 413 -27.28 46.58 36.55
N LEU A 414 -28.27 46.50 35.64
CA LEU A 414 -28.87 47.66 35.00
C LEU A 414 -29.52 48.61 36.01
N LEU A 415 -30.30 48.09 36.96
CA LEU A 415 -30.93 48.91 37.99
C LEU A 415 -29.89 49.64 38.85
N ARG A 416 -28.80 48.96 39.25
CA ARG A 416 -27.68 49.59 39.98
C ARG A 416 -27.00 50.69 39.18
N ALA A 417 -26.75 50.45 37.88
CA ALA A 417 -26.14 51.43 37.00
C ALA A 417 -27.02 52.68 36.82
N LEU A 418 -28.34 52.48 36.64
CA LEU A 418 -29.32 53.57 36.56
C LEU A 418 -29.38 54.37 37.87
N ARG A 419 -29.33 53.70 39.03
CA ARG A 419 -29.26 54.36 40.34
C ARG A 419 -28.00 55.20 40.50
N ALA A 420 -26.84 54.67 40.11
CA ALA A 420 -25.58 55.43 40.11
C ALA A 420 -25.63 56.64 39.17
N LYS A 421 -26.27 56.50 38.00
CA LYS A 421 -26.48 57.63 37.07
C LYS A 421 -27.33 58.72 37.70
N ALA A 422 -28.46 58.37 38.32
CA ALA A 422 -29.31 59.32 39.05
C ALA A 422 -28.52 60.08 40.13
N GLY A 423 -27.59 59.42 40.81
CA GLY A 423 -26.74 60.07 41.80
C GLY A 423 -25.77 61.08 41.22
N ARG A 424 -25.13 60.76 40.09
CA ARG A 424 -24.23 61.69 39.41
C ARG A 424 -24.94 62.94 38.87
N THR A 425 -26.23 62.83 38.55
CA THR A 425 -27.04 63.95 38.05
C THR A 425 -27.80 64.69 39.16
N GLY A 426 -27.56 64.37 40.45
CA GLY A 426 -28.26 65.00 41.57
C GLY A 426 -29.75 64.65 41.68
N LEU A 427 -30.22 63.64 40.95
CA LEU A 427 -31.63 63.24 40.90
C LEU A 427 -31.99 62.15 41.94
N LEU A 428 -31.05 61.77 42.80
CA LEU A 428 -31.25 60.76 43.85
C LEU A 428 -32.37 61.12 44.84
N GLU A 429 -32.56 62.41 45.11
CA GLU A 429 -33.53 62.92 46.08
C GLU A 429 -34.94 63.11 45.49
N SER A 430 -35.11 62.84 44.18
CA SER A 430 -36.43 62.93 43.55
C SER A 430 -37.36 61.85 44.09
N ALA A 431 -38.39 62.27 44.82
CA ALA A 431 -39.41 61.37 45.36
C ALA A 431 -40.12 60.56 44.27
N GLU A 432 -40.29 61.13 43.06
CA GLU A 432 -40.89 60.43 41.94
C GLU A 432 -40.00 59.29 41.43
N LEU A 433 -38.68 59.52 41.31
CA LEU A 433 -37.73 58.48 40.90
C LEU A 433 -37.61 57.40 41.97
N GLU A 434 -37.61 57.77 43.25
CA GLU A 434 -37.60 56.81 44.36
C GLU A 434 -38.85 55.92 44.34
N ALA A 435 -40.03 56.50 44.09
CA ALA A 435 -41.29 55.76 43.97
C ALA A 435 -41.29 54.75 42.81
N ARG A 436 -40.45 54.94 41.77
CA ARG A 436 -40.24 53.97 40.68
C ARG A 436 -39.11 52.98 40.97
N TYR A 437 -38.08 53.40 41.68
CA TYR A 437 -36.94 52.56 42.05
C TYR A 437 -37.32 51.48 43.06
N ALA A 438 -38.03 51.84 44.13
CA ALA A 438 -38.34 50.91 45.22
C ALA A 438 -39.14 49.67 44.77
N PRO A 439 -40.19 49.79 43.93
CA PRO A 439 -40.88 48.61 43.38
C PRO A 439 -39.99 47.74 42.49
N ALA A 440 -39.11 48.33 41.68
CA ALA A 440 -38.18 47.58 40.83
C ALA A 440 -37.17 46.79 41.67
N LEU A 441 -36.65 47.41 42.74
CA LEU A 441 -35.75 46.75 43.69
C LEU A 441 -36.46 45.63 44.44
N ALA A 442 -37.69 45.86 44.92
CA ALA A 442 -38.49 44.86 45.62
C ALA A 442 -38.81 43.67 44.71
N ALA A 443 -39.22 43.92 43.46
CA ALA A 443 -39.49 42.86 42.48
C ALA A 443 -38.23 42.00 42.23
N LEU A 444 -37.08 42.62 41.97
CA LEU A 444 -35.81 41.91 41.76
C LEU A 444 -35.23 41.28 43.04
N GLY A 445 -35.72 41.65 44.22
CA GLY A 445 -35.30 41.11 45.52
C GLY A 445 -36.17 39.95 46.04
N SER A 446 -37.33 39.71 45.42
CA SER A 446 -38.25 38.62 45.78
C SER A 446 -37.71 37.24 45.37
N ALA A 447 -38.30 36.17 45.90
CA ALA A 447 -38.06 34.80 45.45
C ALA A 447 -39.37 34.00 45.64
N PRO A 448 -39.99 33.45 44.58
CA PRO A 448 -39.62 33.58 43.15
C PRO A 448 -39.79 35.00 42.59
N ILE A 449 -39.14 35.30 41.46
CA ILE A 449 -39.12 36.60 40.77
C ILE A 449 -39.94 36.53 39.48
N ASP A 450 -41.00 37.33 39.41
CA ASP A 450 -41.64 37.63 38.12
C ASP A 450 -40.71 38.52 37.27
N LEU A 451 -39.93 37.89 36.40
CA LEU A 451 -38.92 38.56 35.55
C LEU A 451 -39.54 39.58 34.60
N ASP A 452 -40.70 39.27 34.04
CA ASP A 452 -41.36 40.17 33.09
C ASP A 452 -41.89 41.41 33.82
N ARG A 453 -42.47 41.23 35.01
CA ARG A 453 -42.84 42.36 35.87
C ARG A 453 -41.63 43.17 36.29
N ALA A 454 -40.54 42.52 36.71
CA ALA A 454 -39.31 43.20 37.11
C ALA A 454 -38.72 44.03 35.96
N GLU A 455 -38.69 43.49 34.74
CA GLU A 455 -38.21 44.20 33.56
C GLU A 455 -39.05 45.44 33.24
N VAL A 456 -40.39 45.33 33.29
CA VAL A 456 -41.29 46.48 33.09
C VAL A 456 -41.00 47.58 34.11
N LEU A 457 -40.78 47.22 35.39
CA LEU A 457 -40.46 48.18 36.45
C LEU A 457 -39.09 48.84 36.25
N VAL A 458 -38.06 48.08 35.86
CA VAL A 458 -36.72 48.62 35.56
C VAL A 458 -36.77 49.58 34.36
N ARG A 459 -37.49 49.21 33.29
CA ARG A 459 -37.68 50.08 32.11
C ARG A 459 -38.45 51.36 32.47
N ALA A 460 -39.47 51.25 33.32
CA ALA A 460 -40.23 52.41 33.80
C ALA A 460 -39.36 53.37 34.64
N TYR A 461 -38.45 52.84 35.47
CA TYR A 461 -37.47 53.65 36.20
C TYR A 461 -36.46 54.32 35.25
N ALA A 462 -35.95 53.58 34.26
CA ALA A 462 -35.04 54.12 33.26
C ALA A 462 -35.66 55.28 32.46
N ALA A 463 -36.92 55.13 32.02
CA ALA A 463 -37.66 56.15 31.28
C ALA A 463 -37.90 57.40 32.14
N ALA A 464 -38.31 57.24 33.39
CA ALA A 464 -38.50 58.35 34.32
C ALA A 464 -37.18 59.11 34.58
N LEU A 465 -36.07 58.38 34.72
CA LEU A 465 -34.74 58.98 34.91
C LEU A 465 -34.31 59.82 33.70
N LEU A 466 -34.62 59.38 32.48
CA LEU A 466 -34.34 60.15 31.26
C LEU A 466 -35.19 61.42 31.21
N ALA A 467 -36.51 61.30 31.42
CA ALA A 467 -37.42 62.45 31.43
C ALA A 467 -37.06 63.48 32.51
N ALA A 468 -36.69 63.04 33.72
CA ALA A 468 -36.22 63.91 34.78
C ALA A 468 -34.87 64.57 34.44
N GLY A 469 -33.98 63.85 33.75
CA GLY A 469 -32.74 64.40 33.21
C GLY A 469 -32.98 65.54 32.23
N GLU A 470 -33.93 65.36 31.31
CA GLU A 470 -34.34 66.40 30.35
C GLU A 470 -35.01 67.60 31.04
N ALA A 471 -35.84 67.37 32.06
CA ALA A 471 -36.48 68.46 32.81
C ALA A 471 -35.50 69.25 33.70
N SER A 472 -34.51 68.56 34.29
CA SER A 472 -33.45 69.19 35.09
C SER A 472 -32.39 69.89 34.23
N GLY A 473 -32.18 69.40 33.00
CA GLY A 473 -31.41 70.05 31.96
C GLY A 473 -32.25 71.14 31.28
N GLY A 474 -32.57 72.20 32.02
CA GLY A 474 -33.21 73.39 31.43
C GLY A 474 -32.46 73.89 30.19
N PRO A 475 -33.15 74.55 29.24
CA PRO A 475 -32.56 75.01 27.99
C PRO A 475 -31.50 76.08 28.29
N GLY A 476 -30.23 75.69 28.24
CA GLY A 476 -29.12 76.61 28.45
C GLY A 476 -28.02 76.06 29.36
N TRP A 477 -27.53 74.85 29.08
CA TRP A 477 -26.09 74.63 29.23
C TRP A 477 -25.45 74.83 27.86
N ASP A 478 -25.50 76.07 27.37
CA ASP A 478 -24.41 76.59 26.53
C ASP A 478 -23.17 76.46 27.39
N GLY A 479 -22.35 75.46 27.08
CA GLY A 479 -21.19 75.15 27.88
C GLY A 479 -20.33 76.39 28.10
N PRO A 480 -19.76 76.60 29.30
CA PRO A 480 -18.62 77.47 29.40
C PRO A 480 -17.55 76.88 28.48
N GLY A 481 -17.06 77.75 27.61
CA GLY A 481 -16.22 77.45 26.48
C GLY A 481 -15.04 76.54 26.79
N GLY A 482 -14.51 76.02 25.69
CA GLY A 482 -13.31 75.22 25.64
C GLY A 482 -12.27 75.62 26.67
N ASP A 483 -11.89 74.64 27.46
CA ASP A 483 -10.48 74.30 27.48
C ASP A 483 -10.36 72.82 27.17
N ASN A 484 -9.79 72.59 26.00
CA ASN A 484 -9.14 71.36 25.62
C ASN A 484 -7.65 71.53 25.98
N PRO A 485 -7.19 71.20 27.20
CA PRO A 485 -5.77 71.13 27.47
C PRO A 485 -5.31 69.69 27.24
N GLY A 486 -4.52 69.49 26.19
CA GLY A 486 -3.54 68.41 26.12
C GLY A 486 -4.11 67.04 25.70
N ARG A 487 -3.80 66.52 24.52
CA ARG A 487 -2.42 66.29 24.06
C ARG A 487 -1.54 65.61 25.12
N TYR A 488 -2.03 64.51 25.71
CA TYR A 488 -1.21 63.33 25.99
C TYR A 488 -1.69 62.28 24.98
N GLY A 489 -1.01 62.05 23.87
CA GLY A 489 0.33 61.50 23.87
C GLY A 489 0.21 60.12 23.23
N GLU A 490 0.31 60.08 21.90
CA GLU A 490 0.83 58.92 21.20
C GLU A 490 2.13 58.49 21.89
N ARG A 491 2.07 57.42 22.70
CA ARG A 491 3.23 56.63 23.08
C ARG A 491 2.76 55.26 23.54
N GLY A 492 3.14 54.24 22.78
CA GLY A 492 3.11 52.85 23.24
C GLY A 492 2.08 51.95 22.58
N ARG A 493 2.16 51.77 21.26
CA ARG A 493 2.04 50.39 20.73
C ARG A 493 3.22 49.60 21.29
N GLY A 494 3.06 49.12 22.52
CA GLY A 494 3.82 47.99 23.02
C GLY A 494 3.30 46.77 22.29
N THR A 495 4.06 46.33 21.30
CA THR A 495 4.03 44.96 20.80
C THR A 495 4.50 44.05 21.93
N ASP A 496 3.61 43.75 22.88
CA ASP A 496 3.84 42.66 23.82
C ASP A 496 3.60 41.36 23.07
N GLY A 497 4.72 40.81 22.60
CA GLY A 497 5.08 39.44 22.91
C GLY A 497 4.01 38.40 22.64
N GLN A 498 3.75 38.16 21.36
CA GLN A 498 3.42 36.80 20.94
C GLN A 498 4.64 35.93 21.28
N PRO A 499 4.53 34.94 22.17
CA PRO A 499 5.63 34.02 22.41
C PRO A 499 5.94 33.29 21.10
N PRO A 500 7.22 33.07 20.74
CA PRO A 500 7.53 32.21 19.63
C PRO A 500 7.00 30.81 19.96
N ILE A 501 6.06 30.33 19.15
CA ILE A 501 5.77 28.91 19.04
C ILE A 501 7.10 28.29 18.59
N ARG A 502 7.80 27.66 19.52
CA ARG A 502 8.90 26.76 19.21
C ARG A 502 8.32 25.61 18.41
N ASN A 503 8.57 25.63 17.11
CA ASN A 503 8.58 24.42 16.31
C ASN A 503 9.85 23.65 16.69
N GLU A 504 9.74 22.77 17.67
CA GLU A 504 10.66 21.65 17.82
C GLU A 504 10.17 20.54 16.87
N GLU A 505 10.59 20.64 15.61
CA GLU A 505 10.70 19.47 14.74
C GLU A 505 11.86 18.63 15.25
N CYS A 506 11.53 17.49 15.87
CA CYS A 506 12.44 16.36 15.99
C CYS A 506 12.64 15.75 14.60
N ALA A 507 13.87 15.89 14.09
CA ALA A 507 14.49 14.97 13.16
C ALA A 507 15.53 14.14 13.91
#